data_AF-J0JFJ7-F1
#
_entry.id   AF-J0JFJ7-F1
#
_cell.length_a   1.000
_cell.length_b   1.000
_cell.length_c   1.000
_cell.angle_alpha   90.00
_cell.angle_beta   90.00
_cell.angle_gamma   90.00
#
_symmetry.space_group_name_H-M   'P 1'
#
loop_
_entity.id
_entity.type
_entity.pdbx_description
1 polymer ?
#
loop_
_entity_poly.entity_id
_entity_poly.type
_entity_poly.pdbx_seq_one_letter_code
_entity_poly.pdbx_strand_id
1 'polypeptide(L)'
;MIIEKASNKELELLKDANFKHPENIRASLDHDAIAHILKRHGVNSVNVKNGEIPVTNEDIANYRYIINNADAIIRTLDKYDKEAITAFKQINGYAVVVEQAINKKNELALKTMYKNNGSYKNNEVYKAFQAPHSTLMRRCAIG
;
A
#
# COMPACT_ATOMS: atom_id res chain seq x y z
N MET A 1 7.83 -16.65 -3.90
CA MET A 1 8.10 -15.29 -3.40
C MET A 1 8.93 -14.57 -4.45
N ILE A 2 8.48 -13.39 -4.87
CA ILE A 2 9.21 -12.48 -5.77
C ILE A 2 9.83 -11.39 -4.90
N ILE A 3 11.06 -10.99 -5.23
CA ILE A 3 11.81 -9.94 -4.51
C ILE A 3 12.33 -8.95 -5.54
N GLU A 4 12.08 -7.68 -5.29
CA GLU A 4 12.48 -6.56 -6.14
C GLU A 4 13.12 -5.45 -5.30
N LYS A 5 13.78 -4.49 -5.95
CA LYS A 5 14.30 -3.31 -5.27
C LYS A 5 13.16 -2.33 -4.95
N ALA A 6 13.20 -1.73 -3.75
CA ALA A 6 12.32 -0.60 -3.45
C ALA A 6 12.53 0.55 -4.44
N SER A 7 11.46 1.28 -4.75
CA SER A 7 11.48 2.40 -5.68
C SER A 7 12.02 3.66 -5.03
N ASN A 8 12.56 4.58 -5.82
CA ASN A 8 13.05 5.86 -5.30
C ASN A 8 11.96 6.65 -4.55
N LYS A 9 10.70 6.58 -5.01
CA LYS A 9 9.55 7.21 -4.33
C LYS A 9 9.30 6.61 -2.94
N GLU A 10 9.41 5.29 -2.79
CA GLU A 10 9.31 4.67 -1.47
C GLU A 10 10.50 5.07 -0.57
N LEU A 11 11.72 5.07 -1.13
CA LEU A 11 12.93 5.41 -0.36
C LEU A 11 12.88 6.83 0.24
N GLU A 12 12.27 7.79 -0.45
CA GLU A 12 12.08 9.14 0.06
C GLU A 12 11.22 9.18 1.34
N LEU A 13 10.22 8.32 1.44
CA LEU A 13 9.30 8.22 2.59
C LEU A 13 9.85 7.38 3.74
N LEU A 14 10.94 6.66 3.49
CA LEU A 14 11.49 5.64 4.38
C LEU A 14 12.78 6.06 5.09
N LYS A 15 13.22 7.31 4.90
CA LYS A 15 14.47 7.83 5.50
C LYS A 15 14.51 7.63 7.02
N ASP A 16 13.36 7.80 7.69
CA ASP A 16 13.24 7.70 9.14
C ASP A 16 12.65 6.36 9.61
N ALA A 17 12.56 5.35 8.72
CA ALA A 17 11.99 4.04 9.03
C ALA A 17 12.94 3.11 9.82
N ASN A 18 14.15 3.57 10.16
CA ASN A 18 15.12 2.86 11.00
C ASN A 18 15.40 1.42 10.54
N PHE A 19 15.62 1.26 9.24
CA PHE A 19 16.03 0.00 8.63
C PHE A 19 17.42 -0.44 9.09
N LYS A 20 17.63 -1.75 9.21
CA LYS A 20 18.96 -2.31 9.55
C LYS A 20 20.02 -2.00 8.48
N HIS A 21 19.61 -1.98 7.22
CA HIS A 21 20.41 -1.70 6.02
C HIS A 21 19.61 -0.82 5.06
N PRO A 22 19.53 0.51 5.31
CA PRO A 22 18.71 1.43 4.53
C PRO A 22 19.13 1.52 3.05
N GLU A 23 20.36 1.13 2.71
CA GLU A 23 20.86 1.06 1.34
C GLU A 23 20.31 -0.13 0.53
N ASN A 24 19.70 -1.12 1.21
CA ASN A 24 19.30 -2.41 0.65
C ASN A 24 17.84 -2.79 0.96
N ILE A 25 16.92 -1.83 0.83
CA ILE A 25 15.48 -2.07 1.03
C ILE A 25 14.89 -2.79 -0.19
N ARG A 26 14.15 -3.88 0.07
CA ARG A 26 13.55 -4.76 -0.93
C ARG A 26 12.04 -4.74 -0.82
N ALA A 27 11.33 -4.81 -1.94
CA ALA A 27 9.91 -5.10 -1.97
C ALA A 27 9.73 -6.61 -2.17
N SER A 28 8.77 -7.21 -1.46
CA SER A 28 8.48 -8.64 -1.57
C SER A 28 7.00 -8.90 -1.87
N LEU A 29 6.78 -9.91 -2.70
CA LEU A 29 5.47 -10.45 -3.05
C LEU A 29 5.48 -11.95 -2.77
N ASP A 30 4.75 -12.36 -1.75
CA ASP A 30 4.61 -13.76 -1.37
C ASP A 30 3.27 -14.36 -1.82
N HIS A 31 3.18 -15.69 -1.74
CA HIS A 31 1.97 -16.42 -2.11
C HIS A 31 0.77 -16.10 -1.19
N ASP A 32 1.01 -15.75 0.07
CA ASP A 32 -0.02 -15.46 1.05
C ASP A 32 -0.70 -14.12 0.74
N ALA A 33 0.06 -13.11 0.33
CA ALA A 33 -0.44 -11.83 -0.15
C ALA A 33 -1.27 -12.00 -1.43
N ILE A 34 -0.78 -12.79 -2.40
CA ILE A 34 -1.54 -13.09 -3.62
C ILE A 34 -2.87 -13.77 -3.27
N ALA A 35 -2.83 -14.80 -2.42
CA ALA A 35 -4.02 -15.51 -1.97
C ALA A 35 -4.98 -14.60 -1.21
N HIS A 36 -4.47 -13.74 -0.33
CA HIS A 36 -5.25 -12.75 0.40
C HIS A 36 -5.97 -11.79 -0.56
N ILE A 37 -5.23 -11.20 -1.50
CA ILE A 37 -5.76 -10.25 -2.48
C ILE A 37 -6.85 -10.90 -3.32
N LEU A 38 -6.59 -12.07 -3.90
CA LEU A 38 -7.60 -12.74 -4.74
C LEU A 38 -8.83 -13.18 -3.94
N LYS A 39 -8.64 -13.63 -2.69
CA LYS A 39 -9.75 -14.03 -1.80
C LYS A 39 -10.63 -12.84 -1.42
N ARG A 40 -10.05 -11.66 -1.19
CA ARG A 40 -10.77 -10.47 -0.70
C ARG A 40 -11.23 -9.54 -1.81
N HIS A 41 -10.47 -9.45 -2.90
CA HIS A 41 -10.63 -8.44 -3.95
C HIS A 41 -10.68 -9.05 -5.36
N GLY A 42 -10.52 -10.36 -5.53
CA GLY A 42 -10.63 -11.03 -6.83
C GLY A 42 -12.07 -11.16 -7.32
N VAL A 43 -12.25 -11.58 -8.58
CA VAL A 43 -13.55 -11.59 -9.29
C VAL A 43 -14.71 -12.27 -8.53
N ASN A 44 -14.41 -13.28 -7.72
CA ASN A 44 -15.40 -14.05 -6.97
C ASN A 44 -15.54 -13.62 -5.50
N SER A 45 -14.84 -12.56 -5.08
CA SER A 45 -14.81 -12.15 -3.68
C SER A 45 -16.12 -11.53 -3.23
N VAL A 46 -16.36 -11.55 -1.91
CA VAL A 46 -17.51 -10.87 -1.30
C VAL A 46 -17.43 -9.36 -1.53
N ASN A 47 -16.24 -8.76 -1.51
CA ASN A 47 -16.13 -7.32 -1.68
C ASN A 47 -16.48 -6.87 -3.11
N VAL A 48 -16.12 -7.65 -4.13
CA VAL A 48 -16.51 -7.39 -5.52
C VAL A 48 -18.03 -7.48 -5.66
N LYS A 49 -18.67 -8.46 -5.01
CA LYS A 49 -20.13 -8.54 -4.92
C LYS A 49 -20.76 -7.32 -4.23
N ASN A 50 -20.01 -6.65 -3.36
CA ASN A 50 -20.42 -5.44 -2.66
C ASN A 50 -19.97 -4.14 -3.36
N GLY A 51 -19.50 -4.21 -4.60
CA GLY A 51 -19.22 -3.03 -5.43
C GLY A 51 -17.75 -2.61 -5.52
N GLU A 52 -16.79 -3.42 -5.06
CA GLU A 52 -15.39 -3.26 -5.46
C GLU A 52 -15.17 -3.67 -6.92
N ILE A 53 -14.14 -3.08 -7.55
CA ILE A 53 -13.68 -3.52 -8.87
C ILE A 53 -12.71 -4.70 -8.66
N PRO A 54 -12.86 -5.81 -9.41
CA PRO A 54 -12.05 -7.00 -9.19
C PRO A 54 -10.58 -6.78 -9.52
N VAL A 55 -9.72 -7.23 -8.62
CA VAL A 55 -8.26 -7.35 -8.82
C VAL A 55 -7.96 -8.67 -9.51
N THR A 56 -7.15 -8.59 -10.56
CA THR A 56 -6.71 -9.72 -11.37
C THR A 56 -5.25 -10.07 -11.09
N ASN A 57 -4.79 -11.23 -11.57
CA ASN A 57 -3.37 -11.57 -11.50
C ASN A 57 -2.48 -10.57 -12.25
N GLU A 58 -2.99 -9.96 -13.33
CA GLU A 58 -2.27 -8.92 -14.07
C GLU A 58 -2.14 -7.63 -13.25
N ASP A 59 -3.19 -7.22 -12.54
CA ASP A 59 -3.10 -6.09 -11.61
C ASP A 59 -2.03 -6.34 -10.54
N ILE A 60 -2.02 -7.55 -9.94
CA ILE A 60 -1.04 -7.94 -8.92
C ILE A 60 0.38 -7.95 -9.49
N ALA A 61 0.58 -8.51 -10.68
CA ALA A 61 1.88 -8.52 -11.36
C ALA A 61 2.40 -7.10 -11.62
N ASN A 62 1.50 -6.13 -11.83
CA ASN A 62 1.83 -4.74 -12.10
C ASN A 62 1.82 -3.83 -10.85
N TYR A 63 1.77 -4.38 -9.63
CA TYR A 63 1.66 -3.55 -8.41
C TYR A 63 2.82 -2.55 -8.23
N ARG A 64 4.04 -2.90 -8.65
CA ARG A 64 5.19 -1.99 -8.63
C ARG A 64 5.00 -0.78 -9.53
N TYR A 65 4.39 -0.96 -10.71
CA TYR A 65 4.06 0.14 -11.60
C TYR A 65 3.07 1.10 -10.93
N ILE A 66 2.08 0.56 -10.22
CA ILE A 66 1.11 1.36 -9.46
C ILE A 66 1.81 2.22 -8.40
N ILE A 67 2.73 1.64 -7.63
CA ILE A 67 3.50 2.36 -6.60
C ILE A 67 4.38 3.44 -7.24
N ASN A 68 5.15 3.10 -8.27
CA ASN A 68 6.04 4.03 -8.96
C ASN A 68 5.31 5.22 -9.58
N ASN A 69 4.06 5.02 -10.00
CA ASN A 69 3.25 6.03 -10.66
C ASN A 69 2.14 6.57 -9.76
N ALA A 70 2.15 6.25 -8.46
CA ALA A 70 1.12 6.67 -7.53
C ALA A 70 0.99 8.20 -7.47
N ASP A 71 -0.25 8.66 -7.37
CA ASP A 71 -0.62 10.08 -7.25
C ASP A 71 -0.51 10.56 -5.80
N ALA A 72 -0.59 9.65 -4.84
CA ALA A 72 -0.23 9.88 -3.46
C ALA A 72 0.36 8.61 -2.84
N ILE A 73 1.34 8.79 -1.96
CA ILE A 73 1.88 7.73 -1.12
C ILE A 73 1.99 8.29 0.29
N ILE A 74 1.47 7.57 1.27
CA ILE A 74 1.50 7.98 2.67
C ILE A 74 2.00 6.83 3.53
N ARG A 75 2.66 7.18 4.63
CA ARG A 75 3.06 6.22 5.66
C ARG A 75 1.95 6.16 6.71
N THR A 76 1.54 4.95 7.07
CA THR A 76 0.42 4.66 7.96
C THR A 76 0.87 3.74 9.10
N LEU A 77 0.07 3.67 10.17
CA LEU A 77 0.17 2.64 11.19
C LEU A 77 -1.05 1.74 11.05
N ASP A 78 -0.84 0.43 11.01
CA ASP A 78 -1.93 -0.52 11.09
C ASP A 78 -2.44 -0.67 12.54
N LYS A 79 -3.49 -1.48 12.72
CA LYS A 79 -4.13 -1.72 14.04
C LYS A 79 -3.21 -2.36 15.10
N TYR A 80 -1.99 -2.78 14.73
CA TYR A 80 -0.99 -3.35 15.62
C TYR A 80 0.21 -2.42 15.80
N ASP A 81 0.05 -1.12 15.50
CA ASP A 81 1.12 -0.12 15.49
C ASP A 81 2.29 -0.49 14.58
N LYS A 82 2.03 -1.33 13.57
CA LYS A 82 3.04 -1.67 12.56
C LYS A 82 2.96 -0.67 11.43
N GLU A 83 4.12 -0.18 11.05
CA GLU A 83 4.23 0.79 9.98
C GLU A 83 3.94 0.13 8.63
N ALA A 84 3.25 0.88 7.78
CA ALA A 84 2.96 0.51 6.42
C ALA A 84 3.10 1.71 5.50
N ILE A 85 3.23 1.44 4.21
CA ILE A 85 3.06 2.44 3.15
C ILE A 85 1.80 2.10 2.39
N THR A 86 0.98 3.11 2.13
CA THR A 86 -0.19 3.01 1.28
C THR A 86 -0.03 3.92 0.07
N ALA A 87 0.05 3.31 -1.11
CA ALA A 87 0.11 3.99 -2.39
C ALA A 87 -1.28 4.05 -3.02
N PHE A 88 -1.61 5.21 -3.58
CA PHE A 88 -2.88 5.50 -4.24
C PHE A 88 -2.64 5.92 -5.68
N LYS A 89 -3.27 5.21 -6.62
CA LYS A 89 -3.29 5.59 -8.03
C LYS A 89 -4.72 5.82 -8.49
N GLN A 90 -4.99 6.98 -9.05
CA GLN A 90 -6.22 7.27 -9.77
C GLN A 90 -6.11 6.72 -11.21
N ILE A 91 -7.12 5.94 -11.63
CA ILE A 91 -7.27 5.47 -13.01
C ILE A 91 -8.72 5.72 -13.42
N ASN A 92 -8.94 6.63 -14.38
CA ASN A 92 -10.21 6.90 -15.07
C ASN A 92 -11.48 6.33 -14.39
N GLY A 93 -11.95 7.01 -13.34
CA GLY A 93 -13.19 6.65 -12.63
C GLY A 93 -13.06 5.71 -11.42
N TYR A 94 -11.87 5.17 -11.16
CA TYR A 94 -11.60 4.34 -9.98
C TYR A 94 -10.19 4.56 -9.40
N ALA A 95 -9.99 4.12 -8.16
CA ALA A 95 -8.72 4.19 -7.46
C ALA A 95 -8.16 2.78 -7.26
N VAL A 96 -6.86 2.62 -7.46
CA VAL A 96 -6.08 1.45 -7.05
C VAL A 96 -5.33 1.81 -5.78
N VAL A 97 -5.46 0.96 -4.76
CA VAL A 97 -4.76 1.12 -3.48
C VAL A 97 -3.85 -0.07 -3.28
N VAL A 98 -2.60 0.19 -2.90
CA VAL A 98 -1.59 -0.84 -2.63
C VAL A 98 -1.00 -0.58 -1.25
N GLU A 99 -1.07 -1.55 -0.35
CA GLU A 99 -0.50 -1.46 1.00
C GLU A 99 0.68 -2.41 1.15
N GLN A 100 1.81 -1.88 1.63
CA GLN A 100 3.00 -2.66 1.97
C GLN A 100 3.34 -2.49 3.45
N ALA A 101 3.59 -3.60 4.15
CA ALA A 101 4.13 -3.60 5.51
C ALA A 101 5.61 -3.22 5.49
N ILE A 102 6.02 -2.34 6.40
CA ILE A 102 7.43 -2.06 6.65
C ILE A 102 7.96 -3.09 7.65
N ASN A 103 8.86 -3.95 7.20
CA ASN A 103 9.63 -4.85 8.03
C ASN A 103 11.04 -4.30 8.21
N LYS A 104 11.41 -3.97 9.45
CA LYS A 104 12.73 -3.37 9.82
C LYS A 104 13.95 -4.22 9.41
N LYS A 105 13.73 -5.46 8.95
CA LYS A 105 14.70 -6.29 8.24
C LYS A 105 14.86 -5.95 6.75
N ASN A 106 14.62 -4.69 6.37
CA ASN A 106 14.80 -4.12 5.02
C ASN A 106 13.83 -4.63 3.96
N GLU A 107 12.60 -4.89 4.36
CA GLU A 107 11.57 -5.46 3.49
C GLU A 107 10.29 -4.61 3.52
N LEU A 108 9.73 -4.39 2.33
CA LEU A 108 8.40 -3.84 2.08
C LEU A 108 7.52 -4.96 1.53
N ALA A 109 6.83 -5.67 2.41
CA ALA A 109 6.02 -6.83 2.05
C ALA A 109 4.64 -6.39 1.57
N LEU A 110 4.23 -6.77 0.35
CA LEU A 110 2.87 -6.50 -0.13
C LEU A 110 1.85 -7.16 0.81
N LYS A 111 0.91 -6.39 1.35
CA LYS A 111 -0.17 -6.89 2.22
C LYS A 111 -1.47 -7.04 1.46
N THR A 112 -1.85 -6.00 0.73
CA THR A 112 -3.10 -6.00 -0.04
C THR A 112 -3.03 -5.04 -1.22
N MET A 113 -3.89 -5.30 -2.19
CA MET A 113 -4.20 -4.45 -3.32
C MET A 113 -5.71 -4.53 -3.54
N TYR A 114 -6.36 -3.39 -3.72
CA TYR A 114 -7.79 -3.33 -4.02
C TYR A 114 -8.13 -2.15 -4.92
N LYS A 115 -9.30 -2.22 -5.55
CA LYS A 115 -9.80 -1.18 -6.45
C LYS A 115 -11.19 -0.73 -6.01
N ASN A 116 -11.36 0.57 -5.77
CA ASN A 116 -12.67 1.16 -5.45
C ASN A 116 -13.10 2.15 -6.51
N ASN A 117 -14.41 2.24 -6.71
CA ASN A 117 -15.00 3.25 -7.56
C ASN A 117 -14.73 4.67 -7.02
N GLY A 118 -14.60 5.63 -7.93
CA GLY A 118 -14.46 7.04 -7.62
C GLY A 118 -13.02 7.47 -7.33
N SER A 119 -12.89 8.59 -6.60
CA SER A 119 -11.60 9.20 -6.34
C SER A 119 -10.84 8.53 -5.20
N TYR A 120 -9.52 8.38 -5.33
CA TYR A 120 -8.67 7.93 -4.20
C TYR A 120 -8.77 8.86 -2.99
N LYS A 121 -9.09 10.15 -3.20
CA LYS A 121 -9.31 11.13 -2.14
C LYS A 121 -10.52 10.79 -1.25
N ASN A 122 -11.41 9.92 -1.73
CA ASN A 122 -12.55 9.45 -0.96
C ASN A 122 -12.22 8.32 0.01
N ASN A 123 -11.04 7.69 -0.13
CA ASN A 123 -10.60 6.59 0.73
C ASN A 123 -10.42 7.07 2.18
N GLU A 124 -10.86 6.25 3.13
CA GLU A 124 -10.84 6.59 4.56
C GLU A 124 -9.43 6.81 5.10
N VAL A 125 -8.46 6.00 4.66
CA VAL A 125 -7.05 6.14 5.07
C VAL A 125 -6.50 7.48 4.58
N TYR A 126 -6.79 7.86 3.34
CA TYR A 126 -6.37 9.14 2.79
C TYR A 126 -7.04 10.32 3.51
N LYS A 127 -8.34 10.24 3.78
CA LYS A 127 -9.08 11.27 4.53
C LYS A 127 -8.53 11.44 5.95
N ALA A 128 -8.25 10.33 6.64
CA ALA A 128 -7.70 10.34 7.98
C ALA A 128 -6.31 10.99 8.03
N PHE A 129 -5.50 10.78 6.99
CA PHE A 129 -4.21 11.45 6.84
C PHE A 129 -4.36 12.96 6.61
N GLN A 130 -5.35 13.39 5.83
CA GLN A 130 -5.59 14.82 5.55
C GLN A 130 -6.27 15.58 6.69
N ALA A 131 -6.89 14.89 7.64
CA ALA A 131 -7.60 15.52 8.74
C ALA A 131 -6.61 16.28 9.66
N PRO A 132 -6.82 17.58 9.94
CA PRO A 132 -5.87 18.42 10.69
C PRO A 132 -5.66 18.01 12.17
N HIS A 133 -6.35 16.97 12.65
CA HIS A 133 -6.36 16.53 14.04
C HIS A 133 -6.40 14.99 14.22
N SER A 134 -5.90 14.20 13.26
CA SER A 134 -5.80 12.75 13.49
C SER A 134 -4.65 12.43 14.46
N THR A 135 -5.01 12.13 15.71
CA THR A 135 -4.12 11.75 16.82
C THR A 135 -3.26 10.51 16.51
N LEU A 136 -3.56 9.78 15.43
CA LEU A 136 -2.85 8.59 14.96
C LEU A 136 -1.57 8.89 14.15
N MET A 137 -1.38 10.11 13.63
CA MET A 137 -0.29 10.41 12.67
C MET A 137 0.80 11.35 13.20
N ARG A 138 0.77 11.77 14.47
CA ARG A 138 1.79 12.70 15.04
C ARG A 138 3.03 12.03 15.66
N ARG A 139 3.22 10.71 15.50
CA ARG A 139 4.41 10.01 16.06
C ARG A 139 5.57 9.78 15.09
N CYS A 140 5.49 10.26 13.85
CA CYS A 140 6.60 10.12 12.90
C CYS A 140 7.02 11.41 12.18
N ALA A 141 6.61 12.56 12.71
CA ALA A 141 7.05 13.86 12.19
C ALA A 141 7.51 14.78 13.33
N ILE A 142 8.40 14.28 14.20
CA ILE A 142 9.28 15.06 15.09
C ILE A 142 10.12 14.07 15.91
N GLY A 143 11.44 14.13 15.72
CA GLY A 143 12.43 13.34 16.44
C GLY A 143 13.68 13.17 15.61
#